data_AF-A2BJY1-F1
#
_entry.id   AF-A2BJY1-F1
#
_cell.length_a   1.000
_cell.length_b   1.000
_cell.length_c   1.000
_cell.angle_alpha   90.00
_cell.angle_beta   90.00
_cell.angle_gamma   90.00
#
_symmetry.space_group_name_H-M   'P 1'
#
loop_
_entity.id
_entity.type
_entity.pdbx_description
1 polymer ?
#
loop_
_entity_poly.entity_id
_entity_poly.type
_entity_poly.pdbx_seq_one_letter_code
_entity_poly.pdbx_strand_id
1 'polypeptide(L)'
;MAWRNIMSSVFSKVLDHVVEACIRGEDEKACKEALLAAADTLYTPLKPVDTGLGVARMIASRLAAIAANAVLQLARSESKEATIRAAYELLKESRDDDVNDLVKKLLNEAGASIYEPAVSREARESLFSDLKAYFEPEQPQLVLRRRRIPKRSADPLQSLRRLLRELGRQDPILARQLSMELKRRGVSV
;
A
#
# COMPACT_ATOMS: atom_id res chain seq x y z
N MET A 1 -13.69 -8.56 15.68
CA MET A 1 -12.35 -8.47 16.30
C MET A 1 -11.32 -9.35 15.58
N ALA A 2 -11.63 -10.61 15.26
CA ALA A 2 -10.69 -11.52 14.58
C ALA A 2 -10.14 -10.99 13.24
N TRP A 3 -11.00 -10.49 12.35
CA TRP A 3 -10.56 -10.03 11.02
C TRP A 3 -9.62 -8.81 11.07
N ARG A 4 -9.79 -7.88 12.02
CA ARG A 4 -8.89 -6.71 12.18
C ARG A 4 -7.49 -7.12 12.60
N ASN A 5 -7.40 -8.11 13.49
CA ASN A 5 -6.11 -8.66 13.93
C ASN A 5 -5.41 -9.39 12.78
N ILE A 6 -6.16 -10.15 11.96
CA ILE A 6 -5.65 -10.75 10.72
C ILE A 6 -5.16 -9.64 9.78
N MET A 7 -5.94 -8.58 9.54
CA MET A 7 -5.54 -7.46 8.68
C MET A 7 -4.29 -6.74 9.19
N SER A 8 -4.18 -6.49 10.49
CA SER A 8 -3.00 -5.87 11.08
C SER A 8 -1.77 -6.77 10.96
N SER A 9 -1.93 -8.09 11.13
CA SER A 9 -0.87 -9.09 10.93
C SER A 9 -0.41 -9.14 9.47
N VAL A 10 -1.37 -9.25 8.54
CA VAL A 10 -1.12 -9.22 7.09
C VAL A 10 -0.40 -7.93 6.71
N PHE A 11 -0.88 -6.78 7.17
CA PHE A 11 -0.24 -5.49 6.89
C PHE A 11 1.19 -5.42 7.42
N SER A 12 1.44 -5.92 8.63
CA SER A 12 2.79 -6.03 9.19
C SER A 12 3.70 -6.86 8.29
N LYS A 13 3.27 -8.05 7.87
CA LYS A 13 4.06 -8.95 7.01
C LYS A 13 4.30 -8.37 5.62
N VAL A 14 3.28 -7.73 5.05
CA VAL A 14 3.39 -7.02 3.78
C VAL A 14 4.44 -5.91 3.87
N LEU A 15 4.42 -5.09 4.92
CA LEU A 15 5.43 -4.06 5.11
C LEU A 15 6.83 -4.65 5.26
N ASP A 16 7.00 -5.70 6.05
CA ASP A 16 8.31 -6.33 6.24
C ASP A 16 8.86 -6.88 4.92
N HIS A 17 8.01 -7.51 4.11
CA HIS A 17 8.39 -8.04 2.80
C HIS A 17 8.77 -6.94 1.80
N VAL A 18 7.98 -5.87 1.72
CA VAL A 18 8.26 -4.76 0.80
C VAL A 18 9.50 -3.99 1.25
N VAL A 19 9.70 -3.76 2.54
CA VAL A 19 10.93 -3.13 3.07
C VAL A 19 12.15 -3.98 2.75
N GLU A 20 12.06 -5.30 2.94
CA GLU A 20 13.15 -6.22 2.58
C GLU A 20 13.46 -6.15 1.08
N ALA A 21 12.44 -6.20 0.22
CA ALA A 21 12.64 -6.20 -1.24
C ALA A 21 13.11 -4.84 -1.80
N CYS A 22 12.57 -3.73 -1.30
CA CYS A 22 12.75 -2.40 -1.89
C CYS A 22 13.82 -1.53 -1.21
N ILE A 23 14.09 -1.74 0.08
CA ILE A 23 15.02 -0.91 0.86
C ILE A 23 16.32 -1.65 1.12
N ARG A 24 16.22 -2.91 1.54
CA ARG A 24 17.39 -3.77 1.82
C ARG A 24 17.88 -4.50 0.57
N GLY A 25 16.95 -4.95 -0.27
CA GLY A 25 17.22 -5.50 -1.58
C GLY A 25 17.64 -4.43 -2.58
N GLU A 26 18.48 -4.82 -3.53
CA GLU A 26 18.93 -3.97 -4.64
C GLU A 26 18.33 -4.41 -5.98
N ASP A 27 17.37 -5.34 -5.97
CA ASP A 27 16.68 -5.82 -7.16
C ASP A 27 15.33 -5.09 -7.37
N GLU A 28 15.29 -4.31 -8.45
CA GLU A 28 14.15 -3.51 -8.87
C GLU A 28 12.94 -4.38 -9.26
N LYS A 29 13.17 -5.57 -9.82
CA LYS A 29 12.12 -6.52 -10.19
C LYS A 29 11.47 -7.12 -8.95
N ALA A 30 12.30 -7.56 -8.00
CA ALA A 30 11.83 -8.06 -6.72
C ALA A 30 11.03 -7.00 -5.95
N CYS A 31 11.49 -5.74 -5.96
CA CYS A 31 10.74 -4.62 -5.37
C CYS A 31 9.39 -4.39 -6.06
N LYS A 32 9.35 -4.41 -7.40
CA LYS A 32 8.09 -4.31 -8.16
C LYS A 32 7.11 -5.43 -7.80
N GLU A 33 7.56 -6.68 -7.81
CA GLU A 33 6.73 -7.85 -7.49
C GLU A 33 6.21 -7.78 -6.05
N ALA A 34 7.06 -7.36 -5.11
CA ALA A 34 6.67 -7.15 -3.72
C ALA A 34 5.59 -6.07 -3.57
N LEU A 35 5.67 -4.97 -4.32
CA LEU A 35 4.66 -3.91 -4.32
C LEU A 35 3.31 -4.38 -4.88
N LEU A 36 3.32 -5.18 -5.95
CA LEU A 36 2.09 -5.78 -6.49
C LEU A 36 1.49 -6.81 -5.51
N ALA A 37 2.34 -7.70 -4.96
CA ALA A 37 1.92 -8.70 -4.00
C ALA A 37 1.33 -8.05 -2.74
N ALA A 38 1.90 -6.94 -2.28
CA ALA A 38 1.37 -6.15 -1.17
C ALA A 38 -0.08 -5.71 -1.40
N ALA A 39 -0.39 -5.16 -2.58
CA ALA A 39 -1.72 -4.67 -2.91
C ALA A 39 -2.76 -5.81 -2.89
N ASP A 40 -2.44 -6.95 -3.49
CA ASP A 40 -3.36 -8.10 -3.58
C ASP A 40 -3.50 -8.84 -2.24
N THR A 41 -2.42 -8.97 -1.47
CA THR A 41 -2.43 -9.57 -0.13
C THR A 41 -3.33 -8.78 0.81
N LEU A 42 -3.31 -7.44 0.73
CA LEU A 42 -4.17 -6.57 1.55
C LEU A 42 -5.65 -6.62 1.15
N TYR A 43 -5.96 -6.96 -0.11
CA TYR A 43 -7.35 -7.11 -0.57
C TYR A 43 -7.94 -8.48 -0.27
N THR A 44 -7.15 -9.54 -0.42
CA THR A 44 -7.57 -10.94 -0.29
C THR A 44 -8.45 -11.25 0.95
N PRO A 45 -8.01 -10.96 2.19
CA PRO A 45 -8.80 -11.22 3.40
C PRO A 45 -10.06 -10.35 3.53
N LEU A 46 -10.20 -9.27 2.74
CA LEU A 46 -11.36 -8.38 2.75
C LEU A 46 -12.46 -8.83 1.77
N LYS A 47 -12.12 -9.60 0.73
CA LYS A 47 -13.08 -10.15 -0.24
C LYS A 47 -14.25 -10.93 0.40
N PRO A 48 -14.03 -11.79 1.41
CA PRO A 48 -15.12 -12.56 2.04
C PRO A 48 -15.80 -11.83 3.21
N VAL A 49 -15.40 -10.61 3.57
CA VAL A 49 -16.01 -9.87 4.67
C VAL A 49 -17.33 -9.25 4.20
N ASP A 50 -18.43 -9.52 4.91
CA ASP A 50 -19.83 -9.11 4.64
C ASP A 50 -20.10 -7.59 4.54
N THR A 51 -19.08 -6.76 4.45
CA THR A 51 -19.20 -5.35 4.11
C THR A 51 -19.11 -5.23 2.60
N GLY A 52 -20.25 -5.16 1.90
CA GLY A 52 -20.38 -5.21 0.45
C GLY A 52 -19.17 -4.69 -0.34
N LEU A 53 -18.80 -5.41 -1.41
CA LEU A 53 -17.55 -5.33 -2.20
C LEU A 53 -16.92 -3.93 -2.35
N GLY A 54 -17.72 -2.87 -2.45
CA GLY A 54 -17.22 -1.48 -2.51
C GLY A 54 -16.47 -0.99 -1.26
N VAL A 55 -16.90 -1.36 -0.05
CA VAL A 55 -16.22 -0.96 1.20
C VAL A 55 -14.89 -1.70 1.35
N ALA A 56 -14.88 -3.00 1.06
CA ALA A 56 -13.67 -3.82 1.06
C ALA A 56 -12.61 -3.29 0.07
N ARG A 57 -13.00 -2.99 -1.17
CA ARG A 57 -12.11 -2.38 -2.18
C ARG A 57 -11.57 -1.02 -1.71
N MET A 58 -12.43 -0.19 -1.12
CA MET A 58 -12.00 1.13 -0.62
C MET A 58 -10.98 1.01 0.52
N ILE A 59 -11.20 0.10 1.47
CA ILE A 59 -10.24 -0.16 2.55
C ILE A 59 -8.94 -0.72 1.96
N ALA A 60 -9.00 -1.68 1.04
CA ALA A 60 -7.82 -2.24 0.38
C ALA A 60 -6.99 -1.18 -0.35
N SER A 61 -7.63 -0.31 -1.14
CA SER A 61 -6.96 0.81 -1.82
C SER A 61 -6.27 1.76 -0.85
N ARG A 62 -6.87 2.00 0.34
CA ARG A 62 -6.25 2.81 1.39
C ARG A 62 -5.08 2.10 2.06
N LEU A 63 -5.20 0.80 2.32
CA LEU A 63 -4.11 0.01 2.89
C LEU A 63 -2.91 -0.06 1.94
N ALA A 64 -3.16 -0.28 0.64
CA ALA A 64 -2.14 -0.26 -0.40
C ALA A 64 -1.46 1.11 -0.47
N ALA A 65 -2.24 2.20 -0.43
CA ALA A 65 -1.72 3.57 -0.37
C ALA A 65 -0.86 3.82 0.88
N ILE A 66 -1.31 3.33 2.05
CA ILE A 66 -0.57 3.46 3.31
C ILE A 66 0.75 2.68 3.23
N ALA A 67 0.73 1.46 2.70
CA ALA A 67 1.95 0.66 2.52
C ALA A 67 2.94 1.36 1.58
N ALA A 68 2.47 1.85 0.43
CA ALA A 68 3.31 2.57 -0.53
C ALA A 68 3.95 3.84 0.08
N ASN A 69 3.16 4.68 0.74
CA ASN A 69 3.68 5.91 1.35
C ASN A 69 4.58 5.62 2.56
N ALA A 70 4.37 4.53 3.29
CA ALA A 70 5.26 4.11 4.36
C ALA A 70 6.64 3.71 3.81
N VAL A 71 6.66 2.93 2.73
CA VAL A 71 7.90 2.50 2.07
C VAL A 71 8.63 3.68 1.45
N LEU A 72 7.91 4.62 0.81
CA LEU A 72 8.49 5.88 0.32
C LEU A 72 9.12 6.69 1.46
N GLN A 73 8.44 6.81 2.60
CA GLN A 73 8.96 7.55 3.74
C GLN A 73 10.23 6.90 4.31
N LEU A 74 10.27 5.57 4.39
CA LEU A 74 11.45 4.83 4.86
C LEU A 74 12.62 4.92 3.87
N ALA A 75 12.35 4.76 2.57
CA ALA A 75 13.36 4.89 1.54
C ALA A 75 13.94 6.31 1.47
N ARG A 76 13.12 7.34 1.74
CA ARG A 76 13.59 8.71 1.87
C ARG A 76 14.54 8.88 3.05
N SER A 77 14.24 8.28 4.21
CA SER A 77 15.15 8.33 5.37
C SER A 77 16.45 7.54 5.16
N GLU A 78 16.40 6.46 4.38
CA GLU A 78 17.55 5.57 4.13
C GLU A 78 18.28 5.84 2.80
N SER A 79 17.89 6.89 2.07
CA SER A 79 18.45 7.24 0.74
C SER A 79 18.34 6.12 -0.31
N LYS A 80 17.27 5.32 -0.27
CA LYS A 80 16.99 4.18 -1.17
C LYS A 80 15.89 4.46 -2.20
N GLU A 81 15.62 5.74 -2.49
CA GLU A 81 14.55 6.14 -3.42
C GLU A 81 14.79 5.69 -4.87
N ALA A 82 16.06 5.53 -5.27
CA ALA A 82 16.42 5.12 -6.63
C ALA A 82 15.85 3.74 -6.99
N THR A 83 15.93 2.76 -6.08
CA THR A 83 15.40 1.41 -6.28
C THR A 83 13.89 1.43 -6.49
N ILE A 84 13.17 2.21 -5.67
CA ILE A 84 11.72 2.35 -5.79
C ILE A 84 11.35 3.07 -7.09
N ARG A 85 12.14 4.08 -7.50
CA ARG A 85 11.92 4.78 -8.77
C ARG A 85 12.09 3.84 -9.96
N ALA A 86 13.12 2.98 -9.95
CA ALA A 86 13.33 2.00 -11.00
C ALA A 86 12.21 0.94 -11.02
N ALA A 87 11.80 0.44 -9.85
CA ALA A 87 10.63 -0.44 -9.74
C ALA A 87 9.33 0.23 -10.23
N TYR A 88 9.18 1.54 -10.01
CA TYR A 88 8.05 2.32 -10.53
C TYR A 88 8.06 2.42 -12.06
N GLU A 89 9.21 2.58 -12.70
CA GLU A 89 9.30 2.54 -14.17
C GLU A 89 8.93 1.15 -14.72
N LEU A 90 9.40 0.07 -14.10
CA LEU A 90 8.99 -1.29 -14.46
C LEU A 90 7.48 -1.52 -14.27
N LEU A 91 6.88 -0.93 -13.22
CA LEU A 91 5.44 -0.96 -13.00
C LEU A 91 4.65 -0.23 -14.08
N LYS A 92 5.21 0.78 -14.77
CA LYS A 92 4.50 1.43 -15.90
C LYS A 92 4.29 0.47 -17.06
N GLU A 93 5.27 -0.41 -17.30
CA GLU A 93 5.26 -1.37 -18.41
C GLU A 93 4.39 -2.59 -18.12
N SER A 94 4.33 -3.02 -16.85
CA SER A 94 3.66 -4.27 -16.45
C SER A 94 3.00 -4.16 -15.08
N ARG A 95 1.74 -3.70 -15.08
CA ARG A 95 0.90 -3.51 -13.87
C ARG A 95 0.14 -4.75 -13.45
N ASP A 96 -0.06 -5.67 -14.39
CA ASP A 96 -0.95 -6.82 -14.27
C ASP A 96 -0.18 -8.14 -14.12
N ASP A 97 1.10 -8.08 -13.72
CA ASP A 97 1.89 -9.28 -13.48
C ASP A 97 1.25 -10.18 -12.41
N ASP A 98 1.43 -11.48 -12.62
CA ASP A 98 0.97 -12.51 -11.70
C ASP A 98 1.96 -12.65 -10.54
N VAL A 99 1.46 -12.40 -9.33
CA VAL A 99 2.21 -12.48 -8.07
C VAL A 99 1.51 -13.44 -7.09
N ASN A 100 0.64 -14.33 -7.57
CA ASN A 100 -0.19 -15.20 -6.75
C ASN A 100 0.62 -16.06 -5.77
N ASP A 101 1.79 -16.56 -6.17
CA ASP A 101 2.63 -17.38 -5.30
C ASP A 101 3.22 -16.57 -4.13
N LEU A 102 3.60 -15.32 -4.37
CA LEU A 102 4.04 -14.39 -3.31
C LEU A 102 2.88 -14.03 -2.39
N VAL A 103 1.69 -13.78 -2.95
CA VAL A 103 0.48 -13.50 -2.17
C VAL A 103 0.14 -14.68 -1.25
N LYS A 104 0.15 -15.92 -1.76
CA LYS A 104 -0.07 -17.12 -0.94
C LYS A 104 0.95 -17.22 0.18
N LYS A 105 2.24 -16.98 -0.11
CA LYS A 105 3.30 -17.02 0.89
C LYS A 105 3.05 -16.01 2.01
N LEU A 106 2.74 -14.76 1.67
CA LEU A 106 2.46 -13.69 2.65
C LEU A 106 1.23 -13.97 3.49
N LEU A 107 0.16 -14.49 2.89
CA LEU A 107 -1.05 -14.90 3.62
C LEU A 107 -0.76 -16.05 4.59
N ASN A 108 0.03 -17.04 4.17
CA ASN A 108 0.44 -18.15 5.03
C ASN A 108 1.27 -17.66 6.23
N GLU A 109 2.25 -16.78 6.00
CA GLU A 109 3.08 -16.20 7.07
C GLU A 109 2.28 -15.33 8.05
N ALA A 110 1.18 -14.73 7.59
CA ALA A 110 0.28 -13.94 8.42
C ALA A 110 -0.76 -14.78 9.19
N GLY A 111 -0.78 -16.11 9.01
CA GLY A 111 -1.78 -17.02 9.60
C GLY A 111 -3.14 -16.97 8.88
N ALA A 112 -3.18 -16.51 7.64
CA ALA A 112 -4.36 -16.27 6.82
C ALA A 112 -4.45 -17.26 5.63
N SER A 113 -3.89 -18.47 5.79
CA SER A 113 -3.79 -19.51 4.75
C SER A 113 -5.14 -20.02 4.21
N ILE A 114 -6.23 -19.70 4.90
CA ILE A 114 -7.60 -20.07 4.51
C ILE A 114 -8.15 -19.22 3.35
N TYR A 115 -7.49 -18.12 2.98
CA TYR A 115 -7.97 -17.23 1.93
C TYR A 115 -7.26 -17.50 0.61
N GLU A 116 -8.05 -17.68 -0.45
CA GLU A 116 -7.51 -17.72 -1.81
C GLU A 116 -7.09 -16.32 -2.28
N PRO A 117 -5.92 -16.17 -2.92
CA PRO A 117 -5.46 -14.92 -3.49
C PRO A 117 -6.55 -14.26 -4.34
N ALA A 118 -6.77 -12.97 -4.09
CA ALA A 118 -7.66 -12.16 -4.88
C ALA A 118 -6.93 -10.90 -5.34
N VAL A 119 -7.10 -10.59 -6.62
CA VAL A 119 -6.55 -9.37 -7.23
C VAL A 119 -7.55 -8.23 -7.08
N SER A 120 -7.07 -7.04 -6.69
CA SER A 120 -7.84 -5.80 -6.80
C SER A 120 -7.10 -4.80 -7.67
N ARG A 121 -7.70 -4.51 -8.83
CA ARG A 121 -7.24 -3.44 -9.72
C ARG A 121 -7.23 -2.09 -9.00
N GLU A 122 -8.24 -1.80 -8.19
CA GLU A 122 -8.33 -0.56 -7.43
C GLU A 122 -7.23 -0.42 -6.37
N ALA A 123 -6.77 -1.53 -5.78
CA ALA A 123 -5.65 -1.52 -4.84
C ALA A 123 -4.33 -1.26 -5.58
N ARG A 124 -4.08 -1.95 -6.69
CA ARG A 124 -2.90 -1.76 -7.55
C ARG A 124 -2.85 -0.34 -8.13
N GLU A 125 -3.97 0.18 -8.64
CA GLU A 125 -4.09 1.55 -9.15
C GLU A 125 -3.83 2.60 -8.06
N SER A 126 -4.30 2.35 -6.84
CA SER A 126 -4.08 3.27 -5.72
C SER A 126 -2.60 3.38 -5.38
N LEU A 127 -1.90 2.24 -5.30
CA LEU A 127 -0.45 2.17 -5.11
C LEU A 127 0.30 2.90 -6.23
N PHE A 128 -0.03 2.60 -7.49
CA PHE A 128 0.59 3.25 -8.64
C PHE A 128 0.39 4.77 -8.64
N SER A 129 -0.81 5.22 -8.28
CA SER A 129 -1.15 6.64 -8.23
C SER A 129 -0.38 7.40 -7.14
N ASP A 130 -0.07 6.75 -6.01
CA ASP A 130 0.76 7.35 -4.96
C ASP A 130 2.23 7.42 -5.36
N LEU A 131 2.77 6.35 -5.95
CA LEU A 131 4.13 6.37 -6.50
C LEU A 131 4.28 7.44 -7.59
N LYS A 132 3.30 7.54 -8.50
CA LYS A 132 3.25 8.59 -9.52
C LYS A 132 3.22 9.98 -8.89
N ALA A 133 2.36 10.22 -7.91
CA ALA A 133 2.28 11.54 -7.26
C ALA A 133 3.58 11.95 -6.55
N TYR A 134 4.38 10.97 -6.10
CA TYR A 134 5.68 11.18 -5.49
C TYR A 134 6.77 11.52 -6.53
N PHE A 135 6.93 10.68 -7.56
CA PHE A 135 8.02 10.81 -8.54
C PHE A 135 7.73 11.78 -9.68
N GLU A 136 6.45 11.96 -10.03
CA GLU A 136 5.97 12.83 -11.09
C GLU A 136 4.95 13.84 -10.52
N PRO A 137 5.39 14.77 -9.66
CA PRO A 137 4.48 15.79 -9.13
C PRO A 137 3.86 16.57 -10.29
N GLU A 138 2.53 16.66 -10.32
CA GLU A 138 1.80 17.33 -11.39
C GLU A 138 2.34 18.76 -11.56
N GLN A 139 2.71 19.10 -12.80
CA GLN A 139 2.95 20.50 -13.16
C GLN A 139 1.69 21.32 -12.83
N PRO A 140 1.83 22.57 -12.37
CA PRO A 140 0.68 23.38 -11.98
C PRO A 140 -0.30 23.47 -13.15
N GLN A 141 -1.45 22.78 -13.02
CA GLN A 141 -2.53 22.89 -13.99
C GLN A 141 -3.00 24.36 -14.02
N LEU A 142 -2.90 24.98 -15.20
CA LEU A 142 -3.56 26.25 -15.49
C LEU A 142 -5.04 26.08 -15.14
N VAL A 143 -5.52 26.91 -14.22
CA VAL A 143 -6.78 26.72 -13.48
C VAL A 143 -7.98 26.78 -14.42
N LEU A 144 -8.42 25.63 -14.92
CA LEU A 144 -9.78 25.46 -15.42
C LEU A 144 -10.63 24.91 -14.28
N ARG A 145 -11.61 25.71 -13.84
CA ARG A 145 -12.56 25.41 -12.76
C ARG A 145 -13.13 23.99 -12.89
N ARG A 146 -12.52 23.01 -12.21
CA ARG A 146 -13.08 21.68 -11.99
C ARG A 146 -13.05 21.39 -10.49
N ARG A 147 -14.04 20.60 -10.06
CA ARG A 147 -14.25 20.17 -8.66
C ARG A 147 -12.92 19.91 -7.99
N ARG A 148 -12.71 20.45 -6.77
CA ARG A 148 -11.51 20.20 -5.95
C ARG A 148 -11.38 18.69 -5.70
N ILE A 149 -10.70 18.00 -6.61
CA ILE A 149 -10.18 16.65 -6.33
C ILE A 149 -9.16 16.86 -5.22
N PRO A 150 -9.25 16.15 -4.08
CA PRO A 150 -8.25 16.27 -3.03
C PRO A 150 -6.89 15.92 -3.64
N LYS A 151 -5.98 16.91 -3.67
CA LYS A 151 -4.63 16.71 -4.19
C LYS A 151 -3.96 15.61 -3.37
N ARG A 152 -3.47 14.55 -4.03
CA ARG A 152 -2.51 13.64 -3.41
C ARG A 152 -1.24 14.47 -3.14
N SER A 153 -0.79 14.51 -1.89
CA SER A 153 0.42 15.25 -1.54
C SER A 153 1.64 14.50 -2.01
N ALA A 154 2.61 15.20 -2.59
CA ALA A 154 3.92 14.65 -2.91
C ALA A 154 4.73 14.31 -1.64
N ASP A 155 4.32 14.81 -0.46
CA ASP A 155 4.91 14.44 0.82
C ASP A 155 4.28 13.13 1.36
N PRO A 156 5.03 12.02 1.44
CA PRO A 156 4.51 10.72 1.89
C PRO A 156 3.97 10.77 3.32
N LEU A 157 4.56 11.58 4.20
CA LEU A 157 4.15 11.69 5.58
C LEU A 157 2.78 12.39 5.73
N GLN A 158 2.54 13.42 4.92
CA GLN A 158 1.23 14.08 4.86
C GLN A 158 0.17 13.14 4.29
N SER A 159 0.52 12.36 3.26
CA SER A 159 -0.34 11.33 2.67
C SER A 159 -0.72 10.28 3.72
N LEU A 160 0.25 9.74 4.47
CA LEU A 160 0.01 8.77 5.54
C LEU A 160 -0.95 9.31 6.62
N ARG A 161 -0.70 10.54 7.12
CA ARG A 161 -1.58 11.18 8.12
C ARG A 161 -3.00 11.39 7.61
N ARG A 162 -3.16 11.73 6.32
CA ARG A 162 -4.48 11.85 5.70
C ARG A 162 -5.17 10.48 5.59
N LEU A 163 -4.47 9.49 5.06
CA LEU A 163 -4.99 8.14 4.84
C LEU A 163 -5.39 7.45 6.15
N LEU A 164 -4.60 7.58 7.22
CA LEU A 164 -4.95 7.07 8.55
C LEU A 164 -6.19 7.76 9.14
N ARG A 165 -6.34 9.08 8.94
CA ARG A 165 -7.55 9.81 9.35
C ARG A 165 -8.77 9.36 8.57
N GLU A 166 -8.64 9.16 7.27
CA GLU A 166 -9.72 8.67 6.41
C GLU A 166 -10.13 7.24 6.78
N LEU A 167 -9.16 6.37 7.04
CA LEU A 167 -9.40 5.02 7.55
C LEU A 167 -10.05 5.07 8.94
N GLY A 168 -9.58 5.95 9.84
CA GLY A 168 -10.12 6.08 11.19
C GLY A 168 -11.58 6.55 11.25
N ARG A 169 -12.07 7.25 10.22
CA ARG A 169 -13.51 7.57 10.08
C ARG A 169 -14.37 6.34 9.78
N GLN A 170 -13.79 5.30 9.19
CA GLN A 170 -14.48 4.05 8.85
C GLN A 170 -14.24 2.96 9.89
N ASP A 171 -12.97 2.78 10.28
CA ASP A 171 -12.53 1.81 11.27
C ASP A 171 -11.43 2.42 12.16
N PRO A 172 -11.81 3.04 13.30
CA PRO A 172 -10.85 3.68 14.21
C PRO A 172 -9.92 2.68 14.89
N ILE A 173 -10.37 1.42 15.06
CA ILE A 173 -9.59 0.39 15.73
C ILE A 173 -8.45 -0.05 14.81
N LEU A 174 -8.76 -0.36 13.55
CA LEU A 174 -7.76 -0.72 12.54
C LEU A 174 -6.79 0.43 12.31
N ALA A 175 -7.28 1.67 12.17
CA ALA A 175 -6.41 2.84 11.99
C ALA A 175 -5.42 3.02 13.16
N ARG A 176 -5.86 2.78 14.40
CA ARG A 176 -4.97 2.82 15.57
C ARG A 176 -3.93 1.71 15.54
N GLN A 177 -4.32 0.48 15.19
CA GLN A 177 -3.39 -0.65 15.05
C GLN A 177 -2.30 -0.35 14.01
N LEU A 178 -2.70 0.11 12.82
CA LEU A 178 -1.76 0.47 11.76
C LEU A 178 -0.84 1.65 12.14
N SER A 179 -1.36 2.66 12.84
CA SER A 179 -0.53 3.76 13.34
C SER A 179 0.56 3.27 14.31
N MET A 180 0.24 2.31 15.19
CA MET A 180 1.23 1.69 16.07
C MET A 180 2.25 0.87 15.29
N GLU A 181 1.82 0.10 14.29
CA GLU A 181 2.72 -0.67 13.42
C GLU A 181 3.68 0.21 12.61
N LEU A 182 3.21 1.36 12.13
CA LEU A 182 4.04 2.33 11.43
C LEU A 182 5.05 2.99 12.38
N LYS A 183 4.62 3.37 13.60
CA LYS A 183 5.51 3.93 14.63
C LYS A 183 6.61 2.95 15.05
N ARG A 184 6.29 1.66 15.19
CA ARG A 184 7.27 0.59 15.48
C ARG A 184 8.38 0.51 14.43
N ARG A 185 8.09 0.90 13.19
CA ARG A 185 9.03 0.92 12.06
C ARG A 185 9.70 2.29 11.84
N GLY A 186 9.58 3.21 12.79
CA GLY A 186 10.21 4.54 12.69
C GLY A 186 9.43 5.56 11.85
N VAL A 187 8.21 5.24 11.40
CA VAL A 187 7.37 6.18 10.63
C VAL A 187 6.46 6.96 11.60
N SER A 188 6.79 8.23 11.83
CA SER A 188 6.09 9.09 12.80
C SER A 188 4.80 9.73 12.23
N VAL A 189 3.74 8.94 12.19
CA VAL A 189 2.39 9.34 11.73
C VAL A 189 1.53 9.96 12.82
#